data_AF-A0A0V8DLB6-F1
#
_entry.id   AF-A0A0V8DLB6-F1
#
_cell.length_a   1.000
_cell.length_b   1.000
_cell.length_c   1.000
_cell.angle_alpha   90.00
_cell.angle_beta   90.00
_cell.angle_gamma   90.00
#
_symmetry.space_group_name_H-M   'P 1'
#
loop_
_entity.id
_entity.type
_entity.pdbx_description
1 polymer ?
#
loop_
_entity_poly.entity_id
_entity_poly.type
_entity_poly.pdbx_seq_one_letter_code
_entity_poly.pdbx_strand_id
1 'polypeptide(L)'
;MSKQSKYETHIAPRLAEIKSWRAERISIPDIAKKLSVGLSTLNQERYRPELEEALKAPELTEKEKQKQIQNSIINHKKYFNSTLSFVRRHADASERLKIVKTLIENVEDSKEIDDIKKLVEEHKKS
;
A
#
# COMPACT_ATOMS: atom_id res chain seq x y z
N MET A 1 -24.29 -29.92 -20.59
CA MET A 1 -22.95 -29.98 -19.96
C MET A 1 -22.70 -28.66 -19.25
N SER A 2 -22.39 -28.69 -17.95
CA SER A 2 -22.08 -27.47 -17.20
C SER A 2 -20.82 -26.83 -17.80
N LYS A 3 -20.88 -25.51 -18.04
CA LYS A 3 -19.73 -24.76 -18.54
C LYS A 3 -18.67 -24.77 -17.43
N GLN A 4 -17.56 -25.49 -17.64
CA GLN A 4 -16.45 -25.48 -16.70
C GLN A 4 -16.00 -24.04 -16.46
N SER A 5 -15.73 -23.71 -15.20
CA SER A 5 -15.33 -22.35 -14.84
C SER A 5 -13.93 -22.05 -15.38
N LYS A 6 -13.59 -20.76 -15.53
CA LYS A 6 -12.21 -20.36 -15.87
C LYS A 6 -11.22 -20.80 -14.78
N TYR A 7 -11.69 -20.95 -13.53
CA TYR A 7 -10.89 -21.49 -12.45
C TYR A 7 -10.43 -22.92 -12.76
N GLU A 8 -11.36 -23.82 -13.05
CA GLU A 8 -11.08 -25.25 -13.28
C GLU A 8 -10.20 -25.48 -14.52
N THR A 9 -10.36 -24.64 -15.54
CA THR A 9 -9.70 -24.83 -16.84
C THR A 9 -8.33 -24.14 -16.93
N HIS A 10 -8.15 -22.98 -16.30
CA HIS A 10 -6.95 -22.16 -16.49
C HIS A 10 -6.14 -21.92 -15.20
N ILE A 11 -6.79 -21.90 -14.03
CA ILE A 11 -6.17 -21.46 -12.76
C ILE A 11 -5.76 -22.66 -11.89
N ALA A 12 -6.73 -23.51 -11.53
CA ALA A 12 -6.53 -24.71 -10.72
C ALA A 12 -5.39 -25.62 -11.20
N PRO A 13 -5.26 -25.95 -12.50
CA PRO A 13 -4.17 -26.81 -12.97
C PRO A 13 -2.78 -26.16 -12.86
N ARG A 14 -2.70 -24.84 -12.71
CA ARG A 14 -1.44 -24.07 -12.76
C ARG A 14 -1.09 -23.41 -11.42
N LEU A 15 -1.71 -23.83 -10.31
CA LEU A 15 -1.44 -23.27 -8.97
C LEU A 15 0.05 -23.33 -8.59
N ALA A 16 0.75 -24.43 -8.94
CA ALA A 16 2.19 -24.56 -8.69
C ALA A 16 3.03 -23.56 -9.52
N GLU A 17 2.64 -23.30 -10.77
CA GLU A 17 3.28 -22.29 -11.61
C GLU A 17 3.04 -20.88 -11.07
N ILE A 18 1.82 -20.59 -10.62
CA ILE A 18 1.45 -19.31 -10.00
C ILE A 18 2.35 -19.05 -8.78
N LYS A 19 2.55 -20.05 -7.93
CA LYS A 19 3.43 -19.96 -6.75
C LYS A 19 4.88 -19.64 -7.16
N SER A 20 5.36 -20.29 -8.23
CA SER A 20 6.71 -20.05 -8.77
C SER A 20 6.85 -18.63 -9.33
N TRP A 21 5.86 -18.16 -10.11
CA TRP A 21 5.86 -16.78 -10.63
C TRP A 21 5.77 -15.72 -9.53
N ARG A 22 5.07 -15.99 -8.43
CA ARG A 22 5.08 -15.06 -7.28
C ARG A 22 6.41 -15.05 -6.56
N ALA A 23 7.10 -16.19 -6.45
CA ALA A 23 8.46 -16.25 -5.94
C ALA A 23 9.43 -15.42 -6.81
N GLU A 24 9.23 -15.43 -8.12
CA GLU A 24 9.93 -14.57 -9.10
C GLU A 24 9.46 -13.10 -9.10
N ARG A 25 8.55 -12.72 -8.20
CA ARG A 25 7.98 -11.36 -8.06
C ARG A 25 7.22 -10.86 -9.28
N ILE A 26 6.65 -11.77 -10.07
CA ILE A 26 5.77 -11.38 -11.17
C ILE A 26 4.50 -10.74 -10.60
N SER A 27 4.08 -9.65 -11.24
CA SER A 27 2.90 -8.89 -10.86
C SER A 27 1.63 -9.72 -11.08
N ILE A 28 0.59 -9.50 -10.25
CA ILE A 28 -0.71 -10.18 -10.42
C ILE A 28 -1.31 -9.91 -11.82
N PRO A 29 -1.27 -8.67 -12.37
CA PRO A 29 -1.68 -8.42 -13.75
C PRO A 29 -0.95 -9.27 -14.79
N ASP A 30 0.36 -9.47 -14.64
CA ASP A 30 1.14 -10.27 -15.59
C ASP A 30 0.92 -11.77 -15.41
N ILE A 31 0.68 -12.23 -14.18
CA ILE A 31 0.22 -13.60 -13.91
C ILE A 31 -1.13 -13.85 -14.59
N ALA A 32 -2.08 -12.91 -14.50
CA ALA A 32 -3.38 -13.04 -15.17
C ALA A 32 -3.22 -13.19 -16.69
N LYS A 33 -2.33 -12.38 -17.30
CA LYS A 33 -1.97 -12.52 -18.72
C LYS A 33 -1.36 -13.88 -19.04
N LYS A 34 -0.41 -14.38 -18.23
CA LYS A 34 0.21 -15.70 -18.41
C LYS A 34 -0.79 -16.86 -18.30
N LEU A 35 -1.82 -16.70 -17.47
CA LEU A 35 -2.93 -17.64 -17.32
C LEU A 35 -4.01 -17.49 -18.40
N SER A 36 -3.90 -16.51 -19.29
CA SER A 36 -4.93 -16.17 -20.29
C SER A 36 -6.30 -15.86 -19.66
N VAL A 37 -6.30 -15.28 -18.47
CA VAL A 37 -7.52 -14.84 -17.76
C VAL A 37 -7.52 -13.33 -17.57
N GLY A 38 -8.71 -12.73 -17.50
CA GLY A 38 -8.83 -11.33 -17.14
C GLY A 38 -8.40 -11.11 -15.69
N LEU A 39 -7.77 -9.97 -15.38
CA LEU A 39 -7.40 -9.61 -14.01
C LEU A 39 -8.61 -9.57 -13.08
N SER A 40 -9.76 -9.09 -13.57
CA SER A 40 -11.03 -9.12 -12.83
C SER A 40 -11.45 -10.53 -12.46
N THR A 41 -11.36 -11.48 -13.41
CA THR A 41 -11.65 -12.90 -13.15
C THR A 41 -10.69 -13.49 -12.13
N LEU A 42 -9.38 -13.23 -12.26
CA LEU A 42 -8.40 -13.74 -11.29
C LEU A 42 -8.68 -13.19 -9.88
N ASN A 43 -9.05 -11.91 -9.77
CA ASN A 43 -9.42 -11.29 -8.50
C ASN A 43 -10.73 -11.85 -7.94
N GLN A 44 -11.70 -12.17 -8.79
CA GLN A 44 -12.95 -12.80 -8.37
C GLN A 44 -12.69 -14.19 -7.79
N GLU A 45 -11.78 -14.98 -8.34
CA GLU A 45 -11.49 -16.34 -7.84
C GLU A 45 -10.60 -16.35 -6.58
N ARG A 46 -10.09 -15.19 -6.13
CA ARG A 46 -9.20 -15.08 -4.95
C ARG A 46 -9.83 -15.51 -3.62
N TYR A 47 -11.16 -15.63 -3.54
CA TYR A 47 -11.79 -16.16 -2.32
C TYR A 47 -11.43 -17.63 -2.06
N ARG A 48 -10.85 -18.33 -3.05
CA ARG A 48 -10.41 -19.71 -2.90
C ARG A 48 -9.04 -19.73 -2.22
N PRO A 49 -8.89 -20.46 -1.10
CA PRO A 49 -7.68 -20.41 -0.27
C PRO A 49 -6.44 -20.90 -1.01
N GLU A 50 -6.57 -21.90 -1.88
CA GLU A 50 -5.47 -22.43 -2.69
C GLU A 50 -4.86 -21.38 -3.63
N LEU A 51 -5.72 -20.56 -4.25
CA LEU A 51 -5.28 -19.48 -5.13
C LEU A 51 -4.71 -18.31 -4.34
N GLU A 52 -5.32 -17.97 -3.20
CA GLU A 52 -4.80 -16.94 -2.31
C GLU A 52 -3.39 -17.30 -1.82
N GLU A 53 -3.18 -18.55 -1.41
CA GLU A 53 -1.87 -19.05 -1.00
C GLU A 53 -0.87 -19.00 -2.16
N ALA A 54 -1.26 -19.47 -3.34
CA ALA A 54 -0.40 -19.43 -4.53
C ALA A 54 -0.04 -17.98 -4.95
N LEU A 55 -0.94 -17.02 -4.72
CA LEU A 55 -0.73 -15.60 -5.02
C LEU A 55 0.01 -14.83 -3.93
N LYS A 56 0.29 -15.44 -2.78
CA LYS A 56 1.00 -14.80 -1.67
C LYS A 56 2.39 -14.34 -2.14
N ALA A 57 2.73 -13.08 -1.86
CA ALA A 57 4.06 -12.58 -2.15
C ALA A 57 5.09 -13.26 -1.22
N PRO A 58 6.31 -13.56 -1.69
CA PRO A 58 7.39 -13.87 -0.77
C PRO A 58 7.65 -12.67 0.15
N GLU A 59 8.13 -12.93 1.36
CA GLU A 59 8.55 -11.86 2.25
C GLU A 59 9.71 -11.07 1.62
N LEU A 60 9.69 -9.75 1.85
CA LEU A 60 10.77 -8.88 1.41
C LEU A 60 12.07 -9.28 2.12
N THR A 61 13.16 -9.36 1.37
CA THR A 61 14.49 -9.56 1.96
C THR A 61 14.88 -8.32 2.75
N GLU A 62 15.77 -8.47 3.74
CA GLU A 62 16.21 -7.35 4.60
C GLU A 62 16.73 -6.15 3.78
N LYS A 63 17.50 -6.40 2.73
CA LYS A 63 17.99 -5.36 1.80
C LYS A 63 16.86 -4.62 1.09
N GLU A 64 15.78 -5.31 0.74
CA GLU A 64 14.63 -4.70 0.06
C GLU A 64 13.77 -3.91 1.02
N LYS A 65 13.59 -4.39 2.26
CA LYS A 65 12.95 -3.64 3.35
C LYS A 65 13.71 -2.33 3.60
N GLN A 66 15.04 -2.40 3.70
CA GLN A 66 15.89 -1.22 3.82
C GLN A 66 15.74 -0.28 2.62
N LYS A 67 15.75 -0.80 1.39
CA LYS A 67 15.51 0.00 0.18
C LYS A 67 14.13 0.66 0.18
N GLN A 68 13.09 -0.02 0.66
CA GLN A 68 11.74 0.52 0.77
C GLN A 68 11.69 1.67 1.77
N ILE A 69 12.34 1.53 2.93
CA ILE A 69 12.47 2.59 3.94
C ILE A 69 13.21 3.80 3.33
N GLN A 70 14.35 3.57 2.68
CA GLN A 70 15.13 4.63 2.03
C GLN A 70 14.32 5.35 0.94
N ASN A 71 13.63 4.61 0.08
CA ASN A 71 12.76 5.18 -0.94
C ASN A 71 11.62 6.00 -0.34
N SER A 72 11.04 5.54 0.78
CA SER A 72 10.01 6.30 1.51
C SER A 72 10.55 7.64 2.01
N ILE A 73 11.74 7.64 2.63
CA ILE A 73 12.41 8.86 3.13
C ILE A 73 12.72 9.82 1.97
N ILE A 74 13.26 9.31 0.87
CA ILE A 74 13.58 10.11 -0.32
C ILE A 74 12.32 10.72 -0.92
N ASN A 75 11.27 9.92 -1.10
CA ASN A 75 10.00 10.40 -1.64
C ASN A 75 9.36 11.44 -0.72
N HIS A 76 9.38 11.22 0.60
CA HIS A 76 8.90 12.19 1.56
C HIS A 76 9.63 13.52 1.40
N LYS A 77 10.97 13.53 1.43
CA LYS A 77 11.77 14.75 1.23
C LYS A 77 11.48 15.43 -0.10
N LYS A 78 11.34 14.65 -1.18
CA LYS A 78 11.09 15.17 -2.53
C LYS A 78 9.72 15.86 -2.65
N TYR A 79 8.68 15.28 -2.06
CA TYR A 79 7.30 15.72 -2.25
C TYR A 79 6.75 16.54 -1.08
N PHE A 80 7.51 16.73 0.01
CA PHE A 80 7.07 17.44 1.21
C PHE A 80 6.46 18.81 0.91
N ASN A 81 7.17 19.66 0.17
CA ASN A 81 6.69 21.00 -0.16
C ASN A 81 5.44 20.99 -1.06
N SER A 82 5.35 20.04 -1.98
CA SER A 82 4.16 19.86 -2.83
C SER A 82 2.96 19.42 -2.01
N THR A 83 3.14 18.50 -1.06
CA THR A 83 2.10 18.06 -0.14
C THR A 83 1.63 19.21 0.76
N LEU A 84 2.55 19.99 1.34
CA LEU A 84 2.20 21.18 2.12
C LEU A 84 1.41 22.20 1.29
N SER A 85 1.86 22.46 0.06
CA SER A 85 1.18 23.38 -0.86
C SER A 85 -0.21 22.88 -1.24
N PHE A 86 -0.39 21.57 -1.40
CA PHE A 86 -1.68 20.95 -1.68
C PHE A 86 -2.63 21.12 -0.49
N VAL A 87 -2.20 20.74 0.72
CA VAL A 87 -3.00 20.89 1.95
C VAL A 87 -3.39 22.35 2.17
N ARG A 88 -2.45 23.28 2.01
CA ARG A 88 -2.73 24.72 2.16
C ARG A 88 -3.79 25.23 1.19
N ARG A 89 -3.77 24.77 -0.06
CA ARG A 89 -4.66 25.28 -1.13
C ARG A 89 -6.03 24.62 -1.16
N HIS A 90 -6.09 23.33 -0.82
CA HIS A 90 -7.27 22.52 -1.10
C HIS A 90 -7.95 21.97 0.15
N ALA A 91 -7.24 21.80 1.27
CA ALA A 91 -7.86 21.25 2.47
C ALA A 91 -8.65 22.34 3.21
N ASP A 92 -9.87 22.04 3.65
CA ASP A 92 -10.65 22.95 4.49
C ASP A 92 -10.18 22.95 5.96
N ALA A 93 -10.82 23.74 6.82
CA ALA A 93 -10.42 23.84 8.23
C ALA A 93 -10.61 22.53 9.00
N SER A 94 -11.67 21.76 8.71
CA SER A 94 -11.97 20.48 9.36
C SER A 94 -10.96 19.41 8.93
N GLU A 95 -10.64 19.36 7.64
CA GLU A 95 -9.65 18.45 7.08
C GLU A 95 -8.24 18.73 7.62
N ARG A 96 -7.85 20.01 7.70
CA ARG A 96 -6.57 20.40 8.33
C ARG A 96 -6.52 19.98 9.80
N LEU A 97 -7.60 20.17 10.55
CA LEU A 97 -7.67 19.74 11.95
C LEU A 97 -7.54 18.22 12.07
N LYS A 98 -8.19 17.46 11.19
CA LYS A 98 -8.10 16.00 11.17
C LYS A 98 -6.67 15.54 10.88
N ILE A 99 -5.98 16.18 9.92
CA ILE A 99 -4.57 15.91 9.63
C ILE A 99 -3.71 16.13 10.87
N VAL A 100 -3.85 17.29 11.54
CA VAL A 100 -3.08 17.59 12.76
C VAL A 100 -3.35 16.59 13.88
N LYS A 101 -4.62 16.22 14.12
CA LYS A 101 -4.98 15.22 15.12
C LYS A 101 -4.31 13.87 14.84
N THR A 102 -4.43 13.38 13.61
CA THR A 102 -3.79 12.12 13.22
C THR A 102 -2.27 12.18 13.36
N LEU A 103 -1.64 13.31 13.04
CA LEU A 103 -0.19 13.46 13.27
C LEU A 103 0.14 13.32 14.75
N ILE A 104 -0.55 14.05 15.63
CA ILE A 104 -0.33 14.01 17.09
C ILE A 104 -0.56 12.60 17.66
N GLU A 105 -1.63 11.91 17.24
CA GLU A 105 -1.95 10.55 17.70
C GLU A 105 -0.87 9.51 17.35
N ASN A 106 -0.08 9.78 16.31
CA ASN A 106 0.99 8.88 15.86
C ASN A 106 2.39 9.31 16.32
N VAL A 107 2.50 10.38 17.12
CA VAL A 107 3.77 10.75 17.74
C VAL A 107 4.00 9.85 18.96
N GLU A 108 5.09 9.09 18.94
CA GLU A 108 5.49 8.22 20.05
C GLU A 108 6.14 9.00 21.21
N ASP A 109 6.78 10.14 20.93
CA ASP A 109 7.47 10.99 21.92
C ASP A 109 6.60 12.18 22.38
N SER A 110 6.22 12.19 23.66
CA SER A 110 5.41 13.26 24.25
C SER A 110 6.09 14.63 24.24
N LYS A 111 7.42 14.70 24.13
CA LYS A 111 8.16 15.98 24.06
C LYS A 111 7.89 16.75 22.78
N GLU A 112 7.80 16.07 21.65
CA GLU A 112 7.51 16.71 20.36
C GLU A 112 6.12 17.35 20.36
N ILE A 113 5.15 16.70 21.01
CA ILE A 113 3.79 17.24 21.18
C ILE A 113 3.81 18.53 22.00
N ASP A 114 4.59 18.57 23.08
CA ASP A 114 4.68 19.73 23.95
C ASP A 114 5.35 20.93 23.27
N ASP A 115 6.34 20.70 22.42
CA ASP A 115 6.98 21.77 21.65
C ASP A 115 6.05 22.32 20.55
N ILE A 116 5.24 21.45 19.91
CA ILE A 116 4.18 21.90 18.99
C ILE A 116 3.16 22.79 19.72
N LYS A 117 2.72 22.39 20.92
CA LYS A 117 1.79 23.19 21.73
C LYS A 117 2.37 24.56 22.08
N LYS A 118 3.65 24.62 22.47
CA LYS A 118 4.34 25.90 22.76
C LYS A 118 4.34 26.82 21.54
N LEU A 119 4.70 26.30 20.37
CA LEU A 119 4.71 27.08 19.12
C LEU A 119 3.33 27.64 18.77
N VAL A 120 2.26 26.84 18.97
CA VAL A 120 0.89 27.31 18.75
C VAL A 120 0.51 28.42 19.73
N GLU A 121 0.87 28.30 21.01
CA GLU A 121 0.60 29.31 22.03
C GLU A 121 1.38 30.61 21.81
N GLU A 122 2.62 30.53 21.34
CA GLU A 122 3.41 31.71 20.93
C GLU A 122 2.75 32.43 19.76
N HIS A 123 2.22 31.70 18.78
CA HIS A 123 1.57 32.29 17.62
C HIS A 123 0.20 32.92 17.92
N LYS A 124 -0.50 32.49 18.98
CA LYS A 124 -1.75 33.13 19.46
C LYS A 124 -1.51 34.45 20.19
N LYS A 125 -0.28 34.69 20.67
CA LYS A 125 0.10 35.90 21.42
C LYS A 125 0.66 37.01 20.52
N SER A 126 1.02 36.68 19.28
CA SER A 126 1.44 37.64 18.24
C SER A 126 0.26 38.13 17.42
#